data_AF-A0A826HWZ5-F1
#
_entry.id   AF-A0A826HWZ5-F1
#
_cell.length_a   1.000
_cell.length_b   1.000
_cell.length_c   1.000
_cell.angle_alpha   90.00
_cell.angle_beta   90.00
_cell.angle_gamma   90.00
#
_symmetry.space_group_name_H-M   'P 1'
#
loop_
_entity.id
_entity.type
_entity.pdbx_description
1 polymer ?
#
loop_
_entity_poly.entity_id
_entity_poly.type
_entity_poly.pdbx_seq_one_letter_code
_entity_poly.pdbx_strand_id
1 'polypeptide(L)'
;MKKVPNSTKAPDLGMASFDLYTAKELLEALRDQFDTMEGSVVSYRNNRTEKNAAILAYGTNRSFYTWMALLRPIQEYVESSLTTIDEVNK
;
A
#
# COMPACT_ATOMS: atom_id res chain seq x y z
N MET A 1 -26.44 39.59 -15.71
CA MET A 1 -25.56 38.40 -15.63
C MET A 1 -25.69 37.80 -14.23
N LYS A 2 -26.25 36.59 -14.08
CA LYS A 2 -26.22 35.85 -12.81
C LYS A 2 -24.79 35.36 -12.61
N LYS A 3 -24.16 35.70 -11.48
CA LYS A 3 -22.89 35.08 -11.08
C LYS A 3 -23.15 33.60 -10.82
N VAL A 4 -22.56 32.73 -11.62
CA VAL A 4 -22.46 31.29 -11.31
C VAL A 4 -21.62 31.21 -10.04
N PRO A 5 -22.08 30.57 -8.96
CA PRO A 5 -21.23 30.37 -7.80
C PRO A 5 -20.10 29.44 -8.26
N ASN A 6 -18.86 29.92 -8.22
CA ASN A 6 -17.70 29.05 -8.20
C ASN A 6 -17.78 28.26 -6.90
N SER A 7 -18.51 27.15 -6.94
CA SER A 7 -18.49 26.15 -5.90
C SER A 7 -17.12 25.49 -5.97
N THR A 8 -16.13 26.10 -5.33
CA THR A 8 -14.98 25.37 -4.84
C THR A 8 -15.56 24.35 -3.87
N LYS A 9 -15.72 23.11 -4.34
CA LYS A 9 -16.23 22.02 -3.51
C LYS A 9 -15.35 21.99 -2.26
N ALA A 10 -15.97 22.08 -1.08
CA ALA A 10 -15.21 22.06 0.16
C ALA A 10 -14.36 20.77 0.21
N PRO A 11 -13.11 20.84 0.71
CA PRO A 11 -12.28 19.65 0.82
C PRO A 11 -12.99 18.58 1.65
N ASP A 12 -12.98 17.34 1.18
CA ASP A 12 -13.76 16.24 1.77
C ASP A 12 -12.90 15.40 2.72
N LEU A 13 -12.85 15.82 3.99
CA LEU A 13 -12.15 15.09 5.05
C LEU A 13 -12.68 13.65 5.24
N GLY A 14 -13.92 13.37 4.83
CA GLY A 14 -14.49 12.03 4.85
C GLY A 14 -13.79 11.12 3.84
N MET A 15 -13.59 11.61 2.61
CA MET A 15 -12.81 10.91 1.58
C MET A 15 -11.35 10.76 2.00
N ALA A 16 -10.73 11.80 2.56
CA ALA A 16 -9.36 11.71 3.06
C ALA A 16 -9.21 10.63 4.14
N SER A 17 -10.16 10.55 5.07
CA SER A 17 -10.17 9.52 6.12
C SER A 17 -10.37 8.13 5.53
N PHE A 18 -11.28 7.97 4.57
CA PHE A 18 -11.50 6.70 3.87
C PHE A 18 -10.24 6.21 3.16
N ASP A 19 -9.59 7.09 2.39
CA ASP A 19 -8.33 6.80 1.68
C ASP A 19 -7.24 6.33 2.68
N LEU A 20 -7.11 6.97 3.85
CA LEU A 20 -6.17 6.52 4.89
C LEU A 20 -6.51 5.15 5.47
N TYR A 21 -7.79 4.84 5.69
CA TYR A 21 -8.21 3.51 6.13
C TYR A 21 -7.89 2.44 5.07
N THR A 22 -8.15 2.73 3.80
CA THR A 22 -7.77 1.83 2.70
C THR A 22 -6.26 1.63 2.63
N ALA A 23 -5.47 2.71 2.71
CA ALA A 23 -4.01 2.61 2.75
C ALA A 23 -3.50 1.76 3.91
N LYS A 24 -4.13 1.86 5.10
CA LYS A 24 -3.82 1.04 6.26
C LYS A 24 -4.06 -0.45 5.99
N GLU A 25 -5.22 -0.82 5.47
CA GLU A 25 -5.54 -2.23 5.17
C GLU A 25 -4.58 -2.82 4.13
N LEU A 26 -4.20 -2.03 3.12
CA LEU A 26 -3.22 -2.45 2.12
C LEU A 26 -1.81 -2.62 2.70
N LEU A 27 -1.41 -1.77 3.66
CA LEU A 27 -0.17 -1.92 4.41
C LEU A 27 -0.16 -3.19 5.26
N GLU A 28 -1.29 -3.53 5.88
CA GLU A 28 -1.44 -4.79 6.64
C GLU A 28 -1.29 -6.00 5.70
N ALA A 29 -1.93 -5.97 4.52
CA ALA A 29 -1.76 -7.01 3.51
C ALA A 29 -0.30 -7.12 3.03
N LEU A 30 0.40 -5.99 2.86
CA LEU A 30 1.80 -5.98 2.47
C LEU A 30 2.71 -6.58 3.57
N ARG A 31 2.45 -6.27 4.84
CA ARG A 31 3.14 -6.88 6.00
C ARG A 31 2.97 -8.40 5.98
N ASP A 32 1.76 -8.90 5.80
CA ASP A 32 1.50 -10.35 5.81
C ASP A 32 2.27 -11.08 4.69
N GLN A 33 2.49 -10.42 3.55
CA GLN A 33 3.36 -10.95 2.49
C GLN A 33 4.84 -11.00 2.90
N PHE A 34 5.33 -10.00 3.65
CA PHE A 34 6.70 -10.03 4.17
C PHE A 34 6.90 -11.11 5.22
N ASP A 35 5.93 -11.32 6.12
CA ASP A 35 5.98 -12.39 7.14
C ASP A 35 6.05 -13.78 6.48
N THR A 36 5.27 -13.97 5.40
CA THR A 36 5.31 -15.20 4.60
C THR A 36 6.70 -15.44 3.97
N MET A 37 7.32 -14.36 3.48
CA MET A 37 8.65 -14.41 2.87
C MET A 37 9.74 -14.68 3.92
N GLU A 38 9.64 -14.12 5.12
CA GLU A 38 10.56 -14.38 6.22
C GLU A 38 10.64 -15.88 6.54
N GLY A 39 9.51 -16.58 6.58
CA GLY A 39 9.48 -18.03 6.80
C GLY A 39 10.27 -18.83 5.75
N SER A 40 10.25 -18.38 4.49
CA SER A 40 11.03 -18.97 3.40
C SER A 40 12.53 -18.70 3.56
N VAL A 41 12.90 -17.48 3.96
CA VAL A 41 14.30 -17.09 4.24
C VAL A 41 14.86 -17.90 5.40
N VAL A 42 14.11 -18.03 6.50
CA VAL A 42 14.50 -18.82 7.68
C VAL A 42 14.71 -20.28 7.30
N SER A 43 13.78 -20.87 6.53
CA SER A 43 13.89 -22.25 6.06
C SER A 43 15.14 -22.50 5.22
N TYR A 44 15.47 -21.59 4.31
CA TYR A 44 16.72 -21.67 3.53
C TYR A 44 17.96 -21.48 4.39
N ARG A 45 17.97 -20.50 5.31
CA ARG A 45 19.11 -20.26 6.22
C ARG A 45 19.41 -21.48 7.09
N ASN A 46 18.36 -22.14 7.60
CA ASN A 46 18.48 -23.33 8.43
C ASN A 46 18.90 -24.57 7.61
N ASN A 47 18.52 -24.65 6.34
CA ASN A 47 18.84 -25.79 5.49
C ASN A 47 19.04 -25.38 4.02
N ARG A 48 20.29 -25.18 3.61
CA ARG A 48 20.70 -24.60 2.32
C ARG A 48 20.69 -25.61 1.16
N THR A 49 19.61 -26.36 1.03
CA THR A 49 19.40 -27.28 -0.10
C THR A 49 18.94 -26.55 -1.35
N GLU A 50 19.15 -27.16 -2.52
CA GLU A 50 18.59 -26.67 -3.80
C GLU A 50 17.08 -26.52 -3.74
N LYS A 51 16.38 -27.47 -3.09
CA LYS A 51 14.93 -27.39 -2.87
C LYS A 51 14.53 -26.11 -2.12
N ASN A 52 15.21 -25.80 -1.01
CA ASN A 52 14.88 -24.60 -0.24
C ASN A 52 15.30 -23.31 -0.96
N ALA A 53 16.38 -23.34 -1.73
CA ALA A 53 16.77 -22.23 -2.61
C ALA A 53 15.69 -21.97 -3.67
N ALA A 54 15.16 -23.02 -4.30
CA ALA A 54 14.10 -22.94 -5.31
C ALA A 54 12.79 -22.41 -4.72
N ILE A 55 12.39 -22.86 -3.51
CA ILE A 55 11.22 -22.34 -2.80
C ILE A 55 11.39 -20.84 -2.52
N LEU A 56 12.56 -20.43 -2.00
CA LEU A 56 12.85 -19.03 -1.71
C LEU A 56 12.79 -18.18 -3.00
N ALA A 57 13.43 -18.62 -4.07
CA ALA A 57 13.45 -17.89 -5.35
C ALA A 57 12.05 -17.77 -5.95
N TYR A 58 11.28 -18.86 -5.97
CA TYR A 58 9.91 -18.86 -6.46
C TYR A 58 8.99 -17.97 -5.62
N GLY A 59 9.06 -18.08 -4.29
CA GLY A 59 8.31 -17.25 -3.36
C GLY A 59 8.62 -15.77 -3.54
N THR A 60 9.91 -15.41 -3.62
CA THR A 60 10.35 -14.02 -3.86
C THR A 60 9.78 -13.47 -5.16
N ASN A 61 9.89 -14.23 -6.25
CA ASN A 61 9.45 -13.75 -7.57
C ASN A 61 7.93 -13.54 -7.60
N ARG A 62 7.15 -14.45 -7.01
CA ARG A 62 5.70 -14.31 -6.90
C ARG A 62 5.32 -13.11 -6.03
N SER A 63 5.94 -12.97 -4.86
CA SER A 63 5.63 -11.91 -3.90
C SER A 63 6.06 -10.53 -4.39
N PHE A 64 7.14 -10.41 -5.17
CA PHE A 64 7.63 -9.12 -5.68
C PHE A 64 6.56 -8.35 -6.45
N TYR A 65 5.86 -9.00 -7.38
CA TYR A 65 4.78 -8.35 -8.14
C TYR A 65 3.61 -7.96 -7.25
N THR A 66 3.25 -8.80 -6.28
CA THR A 66 2.21 -8.49 -5.29
C THR A 66 2.59 -7.29 -4.43
N TRP A 67 3.83 -7.20 -3.96
CA TRP A 67 4.31 -6.05 -3.19
C TRP A 67 4.23 -4.76 -3.99
N MET A 68 4.69 -4.79 -5.25
CA MET A 68 4.61 -3.63 -6.14
C MET A 68 3.16 -3.22 -6.43
N ALA A 69 2.26 -4.20 -6.58
CA ALA A 69 0.84 -3.95 -6.79
C ALA A 69 0.13 -3.35 -5.56
N LEU A 70 0.61 -3.63 -4.35
CA LEU A 70 0.08 -3.05 -3.11
C LEU A 70 0.69 -1.67 -2.81
N LEU A 71 1.99 -1.50 -3.05
CA LEU A 71 2.73 -0.29 -2.69
C LEU A 71 2.20 0.95 -3.41
N ARG A 72 1.89 0.82 -4.71
CA ARG A 72 1.42 1.96 -5.52
C ARG A 72 0.08 2.52 -5.02
N PRO A 73 -0.99 1.72 -4.86
CA PRO A 73 -2.24 2.21 -4.28
C PRO A 73 -2.07 2.82 -2.88
N ILE A 74 -1.21 2.26 -2.02
CA ILE A 74 -0.91 2.84 -0.70
C ILE A 74 -0.40 4.28 -0.85
N GLN A 75 0.57 4.50 -1.75
CA GLN A 75 1.12 5.83 -2.01
C GLN A 75 0.06 6.79 -2.55
N GLU A 76 -0.75 6.33 -3.52
CA GLU A 76 -1.81 7.13 -4.13
C GLU A 76 -2.87 7.57 -3.11
N TYR A 77 -3.32 6.66 -2.24
CA TYR A 77 -4.29 6.98 -1.19
C TYR A 77 -3.72 7.93 -0.13
N VAL A 78 -2.47 7.72 0.32
CA VAL A 78 -1.83 8.63 1.28
C VAL A 78 -1.65 10.04 0.70
N GLU A 79 -1.21 10.15 -0.55
CA GLU A 79 -1.03 11.43 -1.24
C GLU A 79 -2.38 12.17 -1.43
N SER A 80 -3.43 11.46 -1.81
CA SER A 80 -4.81 11.97 -1.90
C SER A 80 -5.29 12.55 -0.57
N SER A 81 -5.11 11.80 0.52
CA SER A 81 -5.49 12.23 1.87
C SER A 81 -4.72 13.46 2.33
N LEU A 82 -3.39 13.48 2.14
CA LEU A 82 -2.55 14.61 2.52
C LEU A 82 -2.93 15.88 1.76
N THR A 83 -3.16 15.77 0.45
CA THR A 83 -3.62 16.90 -0.38
C THR A 83 -4.93 17.48 0.14
N THR A 84 -5.88 16.62 0.48
CA THR A 84 -7.19 17.05 1.01
C THR A 84 -7.06 17.72 2.38
N ILE A 85 -6.21 17.21 3.26
CA ILE A 85 -5.94 17.81 4.58
C ILE A 85 -5.28 19.18 4.43
N ASP A 86 -4.30 19.30 3.53
CA ASP A 86 -3.62 20.57 3.25
C ASP A 86 -4.58 21.61 2.68
N GLU A 87 -5.56 21.21 1.86
CA GLU A 87 -6.61 22.11 1.36
C GLU A 87 -7.53 22.63 2.46
N VAL A 88 -7.80 21.86 3.52
CA VAL A 88 -8.57 22.34 4.69
C VAL A 88 -7.80 23.34 5.51
N ASN A 89 -6.47 23.18 5.61
CA ASN A 89 -5.61 24.00 6.45
C ASN A 89 -5.15 25.31 5.79
N LYS A 90 -5.56 25.58 4.55
CA LYS A 90 -5.29 26.83 3.81
C LYS A 90 -6.33 27.91 4.11
#